data_AF-A0A507AI56-F1
#
_entry.id   AF-A0A507AI56-F1
#
_cell.length_a   1.000
_cell.length_b   1.000
_cell.length_c   1.000
_cell.angle_alpha   90.00
_cell.angle_beta   90.00
_cell.angle_gamma   90.00
#
_symmetry.space_group_name_H-M   'P 1'
#
loop_
_entity.id
_entity.type
_entity.pdbx_description
1 polymer ?
#
loop_
_entity_poly.entity_id
_entity_poly.type
_entity_poly.pdbx_seq_one_letter_code
_entity_poly.pdbx_strand_id
1 'polypeptide(L)'
;MAAPGLTHAFDLTINGPPGFASEGSSFSNLSAAYGQFPRHETRRLKPAADALRLVYEGSLKSADGTIEIPLLGGTDWMRLHETYADIDARVSCATKPGAAGPQLNCDVSYRGKIAFHGPMKALWAGEKSSLDWHEGYYYTSPVLESRSEQLAWVNETVFLGMGKITLTEAGNLQVVYRIFKVHAN
;
A
#
# COMPACT_ATOMS: atom_id res chain seq x y z
N MET A 1 -1.06 32.21 2.24
CA MET A 1 -0.49 31.14 3.08
C MET A 1 0.57 30.41 2.27
N ALA A 2 1.73 30.12 2.84
CA ALA A 2 2.75 29.30 2.18
C ALA A 2 2.28 27.83 2.10
N ALA A 3 2.70 27.11 1.06
CA ALA A 3 2.42 25.67 0.95
C ALA A 3 3.15 24.92 2.09
N PRO A 4 2.54 23.89 2.70
CA PRO A 4 3.20 23.10 3.75
C PRO A 4 4.43 22.37 3.21
N GLY A 5 5.42 22.17 4.07
CA GLY A 5 6.62 21.39 3.77
C GLY A 5 6.39 19.89 3.92
N LEU A 6 7.13 19.10 3.15
CA LEU A 6 7.14 17.64 3.20
C LEU A 6 8.57 17.15 3.43
N THR A 7 8.77 16.33 4.46
CA THR A 7 10.04 15.66 4.72
C THR A 7 9.83 14.15 4.67
N HIS A 8 10.67 13.42 3.94
CA HIS A 8 10.61 11.95 3.90
C HIS A 8 10.88 11.39 5.30
N ALA A 9 9.96 10.56 5.79
CA ALA A 9 10.01 9.98 7.13
C ALA A 9 10.27 8.48 7.08
N PHE A 10 9.51 7.75 6.25
CA PHE A 10 9.60 6.30 6.15
C PHE A 10 9.39 5.81 4.72
N ASP A 11 9.90 4.63 4.42
CA ASP A 11 9.44 3.78 3.32
C ASP A 11 8.74 2.55 3.91
N LEU A 12 7.46 2.34 3.56
CA LEU A 12 6.70 1.13 3.88
C LEU A 12 6.71 0.21 2.66
N THR A 13 7.41 -0.92 2.77
CA THR A 13 7.47 -1.96 1.74
C THR A 13 6.52 -3.09 2.07
N ILE A 14 5.71 -3.48 1.09
CA ILE A 14 4.73 -4.57 1.16
C ILE A 14 4.97 -5.52 0.00
N ASN A 15 5.14 -6.80 0.32
CA ASN A 15 5.17 -7.88 -0.66
C ASN A 15 3.88 -8.70 -0.57
N GLY A 16 3.18 -8.77 -1.70
CA GLY A 16 1.96 -9.54 -1.88
C GLY A 16 2.16 -10.74 -2.80
N PRO A 17 1.17 -11.65 -2.85
CA PRO A 17 1.22 -12.80 -3.74
C PRO A 17 1.12 -12.34 -5.21
N PRO A 18 1.31 -13.25 -6.17
CA PRO A 18 1.06 -12.93 -7.56
C PRO A 18 -0.41 -12.55 -7.81
N GLY A 19 -0.63 -11.50 -8.63
CA GLY A 19 -1.92 -11.17 -9.23
C GLY A 19 -2.75 -10.06 -8.56
N PHE A 20 -3.76 -9.57 -9.31
CA PHE A 20 -4.88 -8.74 -8.90
C PHE A 20 -6.14 -9.60 -9.09
N ALA A 21 -6.81 -10.03 -8.01
CA ALA A 21 -8.05 -10.79 -8.13
C ALA A 21 -9.22 -9.81 -8.30
N SER A 22 -9.95 -9.88 -9.42
CA SER A 22 -11.16 -9.09 -9.63
C SER A 22 -12.28 -9.96 -10.22
N GLU A 23 -12.85 -10.84 -9.40
CA GLU A 23 -14.20 -11.37 -9.65
C GLU A 23 -15.03 -11.29 -8.36
N GLY A 24 -16.30 -10.91 -8.52
CA GLY A 24 -17.13 -10.32 -7.47
C GLY A 24 -17.19 -11.12 -6.18
N SER A 25 -16.68 -10.55 -5.09
CA SER A 25 -17.00 -11.00 -3.75
C SER A 25 -18.28 -10.31 -3.29
N SER A 26 -19.41 -11.00 -3.36
CA SER A 26 -20.64 -10.59 -2.66
C SER A 26 -20.61 -10.94 -1.17
N PHE A 27 -19.63 -11.72 -0.70
CA PHE A 27 -19.45 -12.02 0.73
C PHE A 27 -17.96 -12.19 1.04
N SER A 28 -17.47 -11.44 2.04
CA SER A 28 -16.11 -11.57 2.55
C SER A 28 -15.91 -12.97 3.11
N ASN A 29 -14.97 -13.72 2.54
CA ASN A 29 -14.24 -14.80 3.19
C ASN A 29 -13.09 -15.17 2.23
N LEU A 30 -11.90 -14.57 2.43
CA LEU A 30 -10.65 -14.88 1.70
C LEU A 30 -10.71 -14.75 0.17
N SER A 31 -10.08 -13.74 -0.42
CA SER A 31 -9.94 -13.71 -1.88
C SER A 31 -8.55 -13.26 -2.34
N ALA A 32 -7.57 -14.13 -2.11
CA ALA A 32 -6.62 -14.47 -3.18
C ALA A 32 -7.36 -15.39 -4.15
N ALA A 33 -7.65 -14.94 -5.38
CA ALA A 33 -8.23 -15.79 -6.42
C ALA A 33 -7.55 -15.51 -7.78
N TYR A 34 -6.85 -16.53 -8.27
CA TYR A 34 -6.36 -16.68 -9.64
C TYR A 34 -7.53 -16.63 -10.65
N GLY A 35 -7.40 -15.93 -11.78
CA GLY A 35 -8.37 -16.06 -12.88
C GLY A 35 -8.16 -15.12 -14.07
N GLN A 36 -8.04 -15.69 -15.27
CA GLN A 36 -7.91 -15.01 -16.58
C GLN A 36 -9.20 -14.28 -16.98
N PHE A 37 -9.10 -13.10 -17.60
CA PHE A 37 -10.24 -12.39 -18.18
C PHE A 37 -10.89 -13.19 -19.34
N PRO A 38 -12.22 -13.43 -19.34
CA PRO A 38 -12.93 -13.86 -20.54
C PRO A 38 -13.26 -12.66 -21.44
N ARG A 39 -13.07 -12.85 -22.75
CA ARG A 39 -13.49 -11.90 -23.78
C ARG A 39 -15.01 -11.89 -23.93
N HIS A 40 -15.54 -10.67 -24.12
CA HIS A 40 -16.87 -10.32 -24.64
C HIS A 40 -18.10 -10.82 -23.85
N GLU A 41 -18.84 -9.90 -23.20
CA GLU A 41 -20.27 -9.63 -23.49
C GLU A 41 -20.89 -8.53 -22.60
N THR A 42 -21.59 -7.60 -23.27
CA THR A 42 -22.70 -6.70 -22.87
C THR A 42 -22.74 -5.98 -21.50
N ARG A 43 -22.48 -4.67 -21.57
CA ARG A 43 -23.06 -3.51 -20.84
C ARG A 43 -24.17 -3.79 -19.79
N ARG A 44 -23.75 -3.91 -18.53
CA ARG A 44 -24.34 -3.21 -17.36
C ARG A 44 -23.15 -2.69 -16.54
N LEU A 45 -23.21 -1.45 -16.04
CA LEU A 45 -22.20 -0.92 -15.12
C LEU A 45 -22.16 -1.85 -13.91
N LYS A 46 -21.10 -2.65 -13.77
CA LYS A 46 -20.91 -3.47 -12.57
C LYS A 46 -20.70 -2.50 -11.40
N PRO A 47 -21.35 -2.70 -10.24
CA PRO A 47 -20.98 -1.97 -9.02
C PRO A 47 -19.49 -2.21 -8.72
N ALA A 48 -18.89 -1.28 -7.97
CA ALA A 48 -17.50 -1.40 -7.54
C ALA A 48 -17.22 -2.81 -7.01
N ALA A 49 -16.12 -3.41 -7.46
CA ALA A 49 -15.70 -4.72 -6.98
C ALA A 49 -14.84 -4.52 -5.74
N ASP A 50 -15.18 -5.19 -4.64
CA ASP A 50 -14.31 -5.27 -3.48
C ASP A 50 -13.18 -6.27 -3.78
N ALA A 51 -11.95 -5.88 -3.45
CA ALA A 51 -10.75 -6.71 -3.58
C ALA A 51 -10.02 -6.76 -2.23
N LEU A 52 -9.70 -7.98 -1.79
CA LEU A 52 -8.94 -8.21 -0.57
C LEU A 52 -7.49 -8.59 -0.93
N ARG A 53 -6.50 -7.94 -0.33
CA ARG A 53 -5.10 -8.36 -0.47
C ARG A 53 -4.49 -8.69 0.88
N LEU A 54 -3.93 -9.88 0.98
CA LEU A 54 -3.10 -10.29 2.11
C LEU A 54 -1.67 -9.74 1.92
N VAL A 55 -1.13 -9.18 2.99
CA VAL A 55 0.27 -8.75 3.09
C VAL A 55 1.05 -9.86 3.78
N TYR A 56 1.99 -10.50 3.06
CA TYR A 56 2.74 -11.63 3.60
C TYR A 56 4.05 -11.20 4.25
N GLU A 57 4.75 -10.24 3.64
CA GLU A 57 6.09 -9.83 4.05
C GLU A 57 6.30 -8.35 3.76
N GLY A 58 7.26 -7.73 4.43
CA GLY A 58 7.55 -6.31 4.25
C GLY A 58 8.35 -5.72 5.39
N SER A 59 8.60 -4.41 5.30
CA SER A 59 9.20 -3.63 6.38
C SER A 59 8.73 -2.17 6.35
N LEU A 60 8.74 -1.53 7.52
CA LEU A 60 8.73 -0.08 7.66
C LEU A 60 10.17 0.36 7.97
N LYS A 61 10.75 1.19 7.10
CA LYS A 61 12.13 1.69 7.25
C LYS A 61 12.14 3.20 7.37
N SER A 62 12.90 3.76 8.31
CA SER A 62 13.09 5.22 8.36
C SER A 62 13.93 5.70 7.18
N ALA A 63 13.70 6.95 6.77
CA ALA A 63 14.41 7.56 5.65
C ALA A 63 15.94 7.61 5.84
N ASP A 64 16.40 7.70 7.09
CA ASP A 64 17.82 7.68 7.47
C ASP A 64 18.40 6.27 7.66
N GLY A 65 17.58 5.22 7.51
CA GLY A 65 17.97 3.82 7.67
C GLY A 65 18.25 3.38 9.11
N THR A 66 18.03 4.23 10.11
CA THR A 66 18.29 3.90 11.53
C THR A 66 17.24 2.97 12.14
N ILE A 67 16.05 2.93 11.56
CA ILE A 67 14.93 2.09 12.00
C ILE A 67 14.51 1.20 10.84
N GLU A 68 14.43 -0.10 11.09
CA GLU A 68 13.80 -1.07 10.21
C GLU A 68 12.98 -2.04 11.06
N ILE A 69 11.66 -2.05 10.82
CA ILE A 69 10.71 -2.88 11.56
C ILE A 69 10.02 -3.81 10.55
N PRO A 70 10.14 -5.14 10.71
CA PRO A 70 9.47 -6.06 9.80
C PRO A 70 7.95 -5.99 9.98
N LEU A 71 7.23 -6.22 8.87
CA LEU A 71 5.78 -6.38 8.91
C LEU A 71 5.44 -7.72 9.57
N LEU A 72 4.47 -7.69 10.48
CA LEU A 72 3.85 -8.90 11.05
C LEU A 72 2.71 -9.41 10.16
N GLY A 73 2.07 -8.50 9.43
CA GLY A 73 0.96 -8.81 8.53
C GLY A 73 0.09 -7.59 8.27
N GLY A 74 -0.91 -7.77 7.42
CA GLY A 74 -1.88 -6.75 7.13
C GLY A 74 -2.75 -7.09 5.92
N THR A 75 -3.67 -6.18 5.64
CA THR A 75 -4.69 -6.36 4.62
C THR A 75 -5.05 -5.04 3.97
N ASP A 76 -5.38 -5.09 2.68
CA ASP A 76 -6.02 -3.99 1.93
C ASP A 76 -7.41 -4.43 1.45
N TRP A 77 -8.43 -3.64 1.78
CA TRP A 77 -9.83 -3.77 1.37
C TRP A 77 -10.14 -2.76 0.26
N MET A 78 -9.49 -2.95 -0.88
CA MET A 78 -9.57 -2.04 -2.01
C MET A 78 -10.96 -2.08 -2.66
N ARG A 79 -11.48 -0.93 -3.08
CA ARG A 79 -12.67 -0.85 -3.93
C ARG A 79 -12.28 -0.43 -5.33
N LEU A 80 -12.55 -1.29 -6.30
CA LEU A 80 -12.23 -1.06 -7.70
C LEU A 80 -13.40 -0.38 -8.41
N HIS A 81 -13.09 0.72 -9.10
CA HIS A 81 -13.99 1.42 -10.01
C HIS A 81 -13.45 1.32 -11.45
N GLU A 82 -14.22 1.80 -12.42
CA GLU A 82 -13.82 1.73 -13.83
C GLU A 82 -12.50 2.45 -14.12
N THR A 83 -12.27 3.60 -13.48
CA THR A 83 -11.13 4.48 -13.78
C THR A 83 -10.19 4.71 -12.60
N TYR A 84 -10.48 4.18 -11.42
CA TYR A 84 -9.67 4.35 -10.23
C TYR A 84 -9.96 3.24 -9.19
N ALA A 85 -9.14 3.16 -8.15
CA ALA A 85 -9.40 2.36 -6.96
C ALA A 85 -9.29 3.19 -5.68
N ASP A 86 -10.15 2.91 -4.71
CA ASP A 86 -10.00 3.38 -3.34
C ASP A 86 -9.25 2.34 -2.52
N ILE A 87 -8.26 2.78 -1.74
CA ILE A 87 -7.48 1.95 -0.83
C ILE A 87 -8.04 2.10 0.59
N ASP A 88 -8.17 0.99 1.33
CA ASP A 88 -8.39 0.98 2.78
C ASP A 88 -7.57 -0.16 3.35
N ALA A 89 -6.40 0.16 3.89
CA ALA A 89 -5.45 -0.85 4.32
C ALA A 89 -4.98 -0.64 5.75
N ARG A 90 -4.62 -1.74 6.39
CA ARG A 90 -4.06 -1.79 7.75
C ARG A 90 -2.91 -2.78 7.76
N VAL A 91 -1.76 -2.38 8.28
CA VAL A 91 -0.59 -3.23 8.49
C VAL A 91 -0.03 -3.02 9.89
N SER A 92 0.54 -4.08 10.46
CA SER A 92 1.23 -4.03 11.76
C SER A 92 2.69 -4.37 11.57
N CYS A 93 3.57 -3.58 12.18
CA CYS A 93 5.01 -3.80 12.19
C CYS A 93 5.49 -3.96 13.62
N ALA A 94 6.35 -4.95 13.88
CA ALA A 94 7.06 -5.04 15.15
C ALA A 94 8.39 -5.78 15.01
N THR A 95 9.37 -5.42 15.83
CA THR A 95 10.59 -6.21 15.99
C THR A 95 10.23 -7.61 16.50
N LYS A 96 10.95 -8.63 16.04
CA LYS A 96 10.73 -10.00 16.51
C LYS A 96 11.05 -10.08 18.01
N PRO A 97 10.23 -10.79 18.81
CA PRO A 97 10.56 -11.07 20.20
C PRO A 97 11.96 -11.70 20.31
N GLY A 98 12.78 -11.20 21.24
CA GLY A 98 14.14 -11.69 21.47
C GLY A 98 15.19 -11.18 20.47
N ALA A 99 14.83 -10.32 19.51
CA ALA A 99 15.82 -9.62 18.69
C ALA A 99 16.72 -8.73 19.56
N ALA A 100 18.02 -8.68 19.23
CA ALA A 100 18.95 -7.75 19.86
C ALA A 100 18.58 -6.31 19.50
N GLY A 101 18.55 -5.42 20.51
CA GLY A 101 18.24 -4.00 20.33
C GLY A 101 16.84 -3.59 20.84
N PRO A 102 16.44 -2.34 20.59
CA PRO A 102 15.15 -1.81 21.02
C PRO A 102 13.98 -2.60 20.45
N GLN A 103 12.97 -2.86 21.28
CA GLN A 103 11.73 -3.46 20.82
C GLN A 103 10.82 -2.36 20.28
N LEU A 104 10.59 -2.37 18.97
CA LEU A 104 9.83 -1.35 18.26
C LEU A 104 8.52 -1.91 17.71
N ASN A 105 7.46 -1.12 17.75
CA ASN A 105 6.20 -1.40 17.08
C ASN A 105 5.67 -0.18 16.33
N CYS A 106 5.00 -0.40 15.22
CA CYS A 106 4.25 0.64 14.52
C CYS A 106 3.09 0.00 13.74
N ASP A 107 1.88 0.40 14.08
CA ASP A 107 0.68 0.09 13.31
C ASP A 107 0.46 1.20 12.28
N VAL A 108 0.10 0.84 11.06
CA VAL A 108 -0.14 1.80 9.97
C VAL A 108 -1.48 1.51 9.35
N SER A 109 -2.40 2.48 9.44
CA SER A 109 -3.65 2.47 8.68
C SER A 109 -3.57 3.53 7.59
N TYR A 110 -4.02 3.22 6.38
CA TYR A 110 -3.95 4.20 5.30
C TYR A 110 -5.11 4.05 4.34
N ARG A 111 -5.63 5.20 3.92
CA ARG A 111 -6.58 5.31 2.82
C ARG A 111 -5.96 6.06 1.68
N GLY A 112 -6.40 5.80 0.47
CA GLY A 112 -5.83 6.46 -0.69
C GLY A 112 -6.57 6.19 -1.97
N LYS A 113 -5.97 6.66 -3.06
CA LYS A 113 -6.51 6.49 -4.41
C LYS A 113 -5.41 6.10 -5.38
N ILE A 114 -5.77 5.20 -6.29
CA ILE A 114 -5.01 4.85 -7.48
C ILE A 114 -5.84 5.27 -8.69
N ALA A 115 -5.26 5.96 -9.66
CA ALA A 115 -5.95 6.25 -10.92
C ALA A 115 -5.50 5.29 -12.04
N PHE A 116 -6.45 4.67 -12.75
CA PHE A 116 -6.21 3.70 -13.82
C PHE A 116 -6.10 4.38 -15.19
N HIS A 117 -5.13 5.27 -15.32
CA HIS A 117 -4.78 5.92 -16.59
C HIS A 117 -3.27 5.86 -16.84
N GLY A 118 -2.86 6.03 -18.09
CA GLY A 118 -1.45 6.10 -18.47
C GLY A 118 -0.66 4.86 -18.01
N PRO A 119 0.55 5.05 -17.41
CA PRO A 119 1.40 3.94 -16.97
C PRO A 119 0.75 2.97 -15.98
N MET A 120 -0.13 3.46 -15.09
CA MET A 120 -0.85 2.58 -14.15
C MET A 120 -1.83 1.64 -14.87
N LYS A 121 -2.48 2.12 -15.93
CA LYS A 121 -3.35 1.26 -16.76
C LYS A 121 -2.55 0.19 -17.49
N ALA A 122 -1.37 0.54 -18.01
CA ALA A 122 -0.48 -0.42 -18.68
C ALA A 122 0.03 -1.50 -17.71
N LEU A 123 0.40 -1.11 -16.49
CA LEU A 123 0.74 -2.04 -15.41
C LEU A 123 -0.43 -2.99 -15.10
N TRP A 124 -1.65 -2.46 -14.95
CA TRP A 124 -2.84 -3.26 -14.63
C TRP A 124 -3.23 -4.22 -15.77
N ALA A 125 -2.98 -3.85 -17.01
CA ALA A 125 -3.18 -4.69 -18.19
C ALA A 125 -2.06 -5.74 -18.39
N GLY A 126 -1.01 -5.71 -17.56
CA GLY A 126 0.15 -6.60 -17.70
C GLY A 126 1.13 -6.19 -18.81
N GLU A 127 0.99 -4.99 -19.37
CA GLU A 127 1.84 -4.44 -20.43
C GLU A 127 3.11 -3.77 -19.88
N LYS A 128 3.13 -3.46 -18.59
CA LYS A 128 4.29 -2.92 -17.85
C LYS A 128 4.49 -3.75 -16.58
N SER A 129 5.74 -3.90 -16.14
CA SER A 129 6.10 -4.66 -14.95
C SER A 129 6.36 -3.80 -13.71
N SER A 130 6.36 -2.48 -13.84
CA SER A 130 6.60 -1.57 -12.72
C SER A 130 5.89 -0.24 -12.90
N LEU A 131 5.83 0.55 -11.83
CA LEU A 131 5.47 1.95 -11.84
C LEU A 131 6.43 2.65 -10.89
N ASP A 132 7.25 3.57 -11.39
CA ASP A 132 8.17 4.34 -10.56
C ASP A 132 7.47 5.56 -9.94
N TRP A 133 8.16 6.26 -9.04
CA TRP A 133 7.66 7.49 -8.42
C TRP A 133 7.18 8.48 -9.49
N HIS A 134 6.03 9.10 -9.25
CA HIS A 134 5.41 10.10 -10.14
C HIS A 134 4.93 9.61 -11.52
N GLU A 135 5.11 8.34 -11.90
CA GLU A 135 4.59 7.82 -13.18
C GLU A 135 3.06 7.65 -13.19
N GLY A 136 2.42 7.59 -12.01
CA GLY A 136 0.98 7.46 -11.87
C GLY A 136 0.45 8.22 -10.67
N TYR A 137 -0.88 8.39 -10.62
CA TYR A 137 -1.54 8.88 -9.41
C TYR A 137 -1.74 7.71 -8.46
N TYR A 138 -0.86 7.63 -7.46
CA TYR A 138 -0.91 6.62 -6.40
C TYR A 138 -0.52 7.28 -5.07
N TYR A 139 -1.51 7.74 -4.32
CA TYR A 139 -1.30 8.50 -3.10
C TYR A 139 -2.20 8.01 -1.97
N THR A 140 -1.68 8.07 -0.75
CA THR A 140 -2.36 7.66 0.48
C THR A 140 -2.21 8.71 1.58
N SER A 141 -3.06 8.63 2.60
CA SER A 141 -2.96 9.38 3.85
C SER A 141 -2.76 8.39 4.99
N PRO A 142 -1.51 8.03 5.31
CA PRO A 142 -1.21 7.13 6.41
C PRO A 142 -1.45 7.78 7.76
N VAL A 143 -1.96 6.99 8.69
CA VAL A 143 -2.00 7.24 10.12
C VAL A 143 -1.14 6.17 10.77
N LEU A 144 -0.13 6.60 11.52
CA LEU A 144 0.82 5.74 12.20
C LEU A 144 0.55 5.80 13.70
N GLU A 145 0.59 4.64 14.35
CA GLU A 145 0.41 4.50 15.79
C GLU A 145 1.54 3.64 16.38
N SER A 146 2.20 4.13 17.42
CA SER A 146 3.28 3.43 18.10
C SER A 146 3.18 3.56 19.61
N ARG A 147 3.61 2.50 20.31
CA ARG A 147 3.78 2.47 21.77
C ARG A 147 5.26 2.58 22.16
N SER A 148 6.16 2.56 21.18
CA SER A 148 7.60 2.68 21.40
C SER A 148 7.98 4.15 21.57
N GLU A 149 8.73 4.45 22.63
CA GLU A 149 9.16 5.82 22.95
C GLU A 149 9.93 6.46 21.77
N GLN A 150 10.79 5.70 21.09
CA GLN A 150 11.55 6.16 19.92
C GLN A 150 10.66 6.57 18.73
N LEU A 151 9.44 6.06 18.66
CA LEU A 151 8.47 6.36 17.60
C LEU A 151 7.27 7.16 18.11
N ALA A 152 7.25 7.62 19.36
CA ALA A 152 6.08 8.30 19.94
C ALA A 152 5.63 9.53 19.12
N TRP A 153 6.57 10.20 18.45
CA TRP A 153 6.31 11.35 17.58
C TRP A 153 5.35 11.05 16.42
N VAL A 154 5.24 9.79 15.97
CA VAL A 154 4.35 9.44 14.85
C VAL A 154 2.87 9.60 15.22
N ASN A 155 2.54 9.45 16.51
CA ASN A 155 1.16 9.50 17.02
C ASN A 155 0.51 10.89 16.85
N GLU A 156 1.32 11.93 16.70
CA GLU A 156 0.87 13.33 16.61
C GLU A 156 1.22 13.97 15.26
N THR A 157 1.70 13.16 14.29
CA THR A 157 2.18 13.65 13.00
C THR A 157 1.17 13.35 11.88
N VAL A 158 0.96 14.33 11.00
CA VAL A 158 0.20 14.14 9.76
C VAL A 158 1.14 13.64 8.66
N PHE A 159 0.71 12.62 7.92
CA PHE A 159 1.51 12.03 6.84
C PHE A 159 0.81 12.03 5.48
N LEU A 160 1.62 12.04 4.44
CA LEU A 160 1.23 11.78 3.05
C LEU A 160 2.08 10.63 2.51
N GLY A 161 1.46 9.68 1.82
CA GLY A 161 2.14 8.56 1.17
C GLY A 161 2.07 8.68 -0.35
N MET A 162 3.16 8.31 -1.03
CA MET A 162 3.22 8.10 -2.48
C MET A 162 3.62 6.66 -2.75
N GLY A 163 2.92 5.99 -3.65
CA GLY A 163 3.18 4.58 -3.97
C GLY A 163 3.99 4.40 -5.25
N LYS A 164 4.85 3.38 -5.26
CA LYS A 164 5.42 2.76 -6.45
C LYS A 164 5.12 1.26 -6.45
N ILE A 165 5.12 0.64 -7.63
CA ILE A 165 4.80 -0.79 -7.79
C ILE A 165 5.87 -1.49 -8.61
N THR A 166 6.19 -2.73 -8.28
CA THR A 166 7.04 -3.60 -9.09
C THR A 166 6.50 -5.02 -9.04
N LEU A 167 6.35 -5.65 -10.21
CA LEU A 167 6.11 -7.08 -10.36
C LEU A 167 7.48 -7.76 -10.38
N THR A 168 7.71 -8.71 -9.47
CA THR A 168 8.95 -9.50 -9.46
C THR A 168 8.92 -10.56 -10.58
N GLU A 169 10.05 -11.18 -10.89
CA GLU A 169 10.15 -12.24 -11.90
C GLU A 169 9.22 -13.44 -11.60
N ALA A 170 8.92 -13.70 -10.33
CA ALA A 170 7.96 -14.73 -9.89
C ALA A 170 6.49 -14.27 -9.99
N GLY A 171 6.23 -13.07 -10.51
CA GLY A 171 4.91 -12.45 -10.58
C GLY A 171 4.41 -11.85 -9.28
N ASN A 172 5.18 -11.90 -8.18
CA ASN A 172 4.79 -11.29 -6.90
C ASN A 172 4.74 -9.77 -7.02
N LEU A 173 3.82 -9.17 -6.29
CA LEU A 173 3.69 -7.72 -6.24
C LEU A 173 4.54 -7.16 -5.10
N GLN A 174 5.44 -6.23 -5.40
CA GLN A 174 6.03 -5.35 -4.42
C GLN A 174 5.42 -3.96 -4.55
N VAL A 175 4.91 -3.44 -3.45
CA VAL A 175 4.45 -2.05 -3.31
C VAL A 175 5.36 -1.36 -2.31
N VAL A 176 5.83 -0.17 -2.65
CA VAL A 176 6.55 0.68 -1.70
C VAL A 176 5.83 2.01 -1.58
N TYR A 177 5.46 2.36 -0.36
CA TYR A 177 4.96 3.69 -0.04
C TYR A 177 6.07 4.54 0.56
N ARG A 178 6.41 5.62 -0.11
CA ARG A 178 7.23 6.68 0.48
C ARG A 178 6.32 7.58 1.31
N ILE A 179 6.56 7.60 2.62
CA ILE A 179 5.76 8.31 3.62
C ILE A 179 6.49 9.59 4.02
N PHE A 180 5.83 10.73 3.84
CA PHE A 180 6.32 12.05 4.18
C PHE A 180 5.60 12.58 5.41
N LYS A 181 6.34 13.15 6.37
CA LYS A 181 5.75 13.99 7.42
C LYS A 181 5.42 15.37 6.86
N VAL A 182 4.22 15.86 7.19
CA VAL A 182 3.78 17.20 6.86
C VAL A 182 4.17 18.15 7.98
N HIS A 183 4.75 19.30 7.65
CA HIS A 183 5.09 20.33 8.62
C HIS A 183 4.80 21.73 8.10
N ALA A 184 4.62 22.67 9.03
CA ALA A 184 4.62 24.10 8.69
C ALA A 184 6.01 24.52 8.21
N ASN A 185 6.05 25.54 7.35
CA ASN A 185 7.28 26.24 7.00
C ASN A 185 7.59 27.35 8.00
#